data_AF-A0A1Z2XSN0-F1
#
_entry.id   AF-A0A1Z2XSN0-F1
#
_cell.length_a   1.000
_cell.length_b   1.000
_cell.length_c   1.000
_cell.angle_alpha   90.00
_cell.angle_beta   90.00
_cell.angle_gamma   90.00
#
_symmetry.space_group_name_H-M   'P 1'
#
loop_
_entity.id
_entity.type
_entity.pdbx_description
1 polymer ?
#
loop_
_entity_poly.entity_id
_entity_poly.type
_entity_poly.pdbx_seq_one_letter_code
_entity_poly.pdbx_strand_id
1 'polypeptide(L)'
;MPDRARRKQYVEVIATHHIDGSVRPQQIIFAQGPIYDVEDVKGVTKVKTTSTLEIANRYSVVVTGKETYLYEDCGKWFVLMKS
;
A
#
# COMPACT_ATOMS: atom_id res chain seq x y z
N MET A 1 8.57 18.26 -6.88
CA MET A 1 7.98 18.95 -5.70
C MET A 1 8.15 18.03 -4.51
N PRO A 2 8.84 18.43 -3.43
CA PRO A 2 9.05 17.53 -2.29
C PRO A 2 7.69 17.17 -1.71
N ASP A 3 7.50 15.88 -1.46
CA ASP A 3 6.27 15.25 -1.01
C ASP A 3 5.85 15.88 0.33
N ARG A 4 4.98 16.90 0.25
CA ARG A 4 4.45 17.67 1.37
C ARG A 4 3.88 16.68 2.39
N ALA A 5 4.54 16.58 3.55
CA ALA A 5 4.31 15.66 4.67
C ALA A 5 3.03 14.81 4.57
N ARG A 6 3.06 13.72 3.78
CA ARG A 6 1.96 12.76 3.74
C ARG A 6 1.97 11.94 5.01
N ARG A 7 0.81 11.80 5.65
CA ARG A 7 0.67 11.02 6.88
C ARG A 7 0.61 9.53 6.54
N LYS A 8 1.48 8.73 7.17
CA LYS A 8 1.35 7.26 7.15
C LYS A 8 0.09 6.86 7.91
N GLN A 9 -0.83 6.19 7.23
CA GLN A 9 -1.98 5.54 7.84
C GLN A 9 -1.81 4.04 7.71
N TYR A 10 -1.55 3.36 8.83
CA TYR A 10 -1.50 1.90 8.85
C TYR A 10 -2.89 1.31 8.62
N VAL A 11 -2.91 0.21 7.88
CA VAL A 11 -4.11 -0.51 7.46
C VAL A 11 -3.88 -2.01 7.60
N GLU A 12 -4.95 -2.74 7.80
CA GLU A 12 -4.94 -4.19 7.65
C GLU A 12 -5.09 -4.54 6.16
N VAL A 13 -4.42 -5.61 5.74
CA VAL A 13 -4.44 -6.06 4.34
C VAL A 13 -4.67 -7.56 4.32
N ILE A 14 -5.69 -7.98 3.57
CA ILE A 14 -5.82 -9.38 3.17
C ILE A 14 -5.04 -9.54 1.87
N ALA A 15 -4.06 -10.43 1.85
CA ALA A 15 -3.20 -10.67 0.71
C ALA A 15 -3.00 -12.17 0.45
N THR A 16 -2.88 -12.52 -0.83
CA THR A 16 -2.47 -13.85 -1.25
C THR A 16 -0.95 -13.89 -1.35
N HIS A 17 -0.33 -14.83 -0.65
CA HIS A 17 1.09 -15.12 -0.78
C HIS A 17 1.25 -16.25 -1.79
N HIS A 18 1.89 -15.96 -2.91
CA HIS A 18 2.10 -16.91 -3.99
C HIS A 18 3.35 -17.77 -3.73
N ILE A 19 3.40 -18.94 -4.37
CA ILE A 19 4.49 -19.91 -4.22
C ILE A 19 5.83 -19.33 -4.72
N ASP A 20 5.79 -18.40 -5.66
CA ASP A 20 6.98 -17.69 -6.17
C ASP A 20 7.52 -16.61 -5.22
N GLY A 21 6.88 -16.42 -4.05
CA GLY A 21 7.23 -15.43 -3.06
C GLY A 21 6.64 -14.04 -3.31
N SER A 22 5.88 -13.85 -4.39
CA SER A 22 5.14 -12.60 -4.62
C SER A 22 3.92 -12.50 -3.71
N VAL A 23 3.54 -11.27 -3.36
CA VAL A 23 2.38 -10.98 -2.52
C VAL A 23 1.39 -10.16 -3.34
N ARG A 24 0.13 -10.60 -3.39
CA ARG A 24 -0.96 -9.91 -4.09
C ARG A 24 -2.02 -9.42 -3.09
N PRO A 25 -2.06 -8.11 -2.77
CA PRO A 25 -3.13 -7.53 -1.98
C PRO A 25 -4.52 -7.80 -2.60
N GLN A 26 -5.49 -8.16 -1.77
CA GLN A 26 -6.88 -8.42 -2.15
C GLN A 26 -7.83 -7.38 -1.53
N GLN A 27 -7.62 -7.01 -0.26
CA GLN A 27 -8.47 -6.04 0.43
C GLN A 27 -7.64 -5.12 1.32
N ILE A 28 -8.07 -3.87 1.44
CA ILE A 28 -7.50 -2.86 2.33
C ILE A 28 -8.56 -2.49 3.37
N ILE A 29 -8.23 -2.67 4.64
CA ILE A 29 -9.15 -2.50 5.77
C ILE A 29 -8.61 -1.37 6.66
N PHE A 30 -9.40 -0.30 6.78
CA PHE A 30 -9.09 0.78 7.72
C PHE A 30 -9.69 0.45 9.09
N ALA A 31 -8.89 0.60 10.16
CA ALA A 31 -9.24 0.15 11.52
C ALA A 31 -10.60 0.65 12.05
N GLN A 32 -11.08 1.81 11.59
CA GLN A 32 -12.41 2.34 11.90
C GLN A 32 -13.09 2.88 10.65
N GLY A 33 -12.90 2.21 9.51
CA GLY A 33 -13.25 2.77 8.22
C GLY A 33 -13.78 1.75 7.23
N PRO A 34 -13.99 2.19 5.99
CA PRO A 34 -14.42 1.32 4.92
C PRO A 34 -13.38 0.25 4.60
N ILE A 35 -13.88 -0.89 4.15
CA ILE A 35 -13.11 -1.93 3.49
C ILE A 35 -13.12 -1.64 2.00
N TYR A 36 -11.97 -1.81 1.36
CA TYR A 36 -11.81 -1.60 -0.07
C TYR A 36 -11.27 -2.85 -0.74
N ASP A 37 -11.98 -3.33 -1.75
CA ASP A 37 -11.50 -4.41 -2.61
C ASP A 37 -10.46 -3.90 -3.60
N VAL A 38 -9.37 -4.66 -3.74
CA VAL A 38 -8.33 -4.44 -4.73
C VAL A 38 -8.74 -5.15 -6.02
N GLU A 39 -9.21 -4.35 -6.98
CA GLU A 39 -9.66 -4.83 -8.29
C GLU A 39 -8.48 -5.33 -9.12
N ASP A 40 -7.36 -4.60 -9.09
CA ASP A 40 -6.16 -4.93 -9.86
C ASP A 40 -4.87 -4.46 -9.16
N VAL A 41 -3.77 -5.15 -9.46
CA VAL A 41 -2.42 -4.80 -9.00
C VAL A 41 -1.56 -4.59 -10.23
N LYS A 42 -1.31 -3.32 -10.57
CA LYS A 42 -0.57 -2.92 -11.79
C LYS A 42 0.93 -3.23 -11.70
N GLY A 43 1.47 -3.31 -10.50
CA GLY A 43 2.87 -3.67 -10.29
C GLY A 43 3.36 -3.38 -8.88
N VAL A 44 4.56 -3.87 -8.59
CA VAL A 44 5.27 -3.66 -7.34
C VAL A 44 6.65 -3.07 -7.61
N THR A 45 7.07 -2.08 -6.82
CA THR A 45 8.39 -1.44 -6.95
C THR A 45 8.97 -1.15 -5.57
N LYS A 46 10.26 -1.45 -5.36
CA LYS A 46 10.97 -1.04 -4.14
C LYS A 46 11.26 0.44 -4.18
N VAL A 47 10.84 1.17 -3.14
CA VAL A 47 11.04 2.61 -3.02
C VAL A 47 11.68 2.94 -1.68
N LYS A 48 12.57 3.94 -1.67
CA LYS A 48 12.98 4.59 -0.43
C LYS A 48 11.90 5.60 -0.07
N THR A 49 11.22 5.43 1.06
CA THR A 49 10.25 6.43 1.50
C THR A 49 11.00 7.68 1.97
N THR A 50 10.53 8.87 1.58
CA THR A 50 11.27 10.13 1.83
C THR A 50 11.24 10.57 3.30
N SER A 51 10.26 10.11 4.06
CA SER A 51 9.99 10.56 5.43
C SER A 51 10.78 9.80 6.50
N THR A 52 11.18 8.58 6.19
CA THR A 52 11.96 7.67 7.04
C THR A 52 12.80 6.88 6.06
N LEU A 53 14.12 6.75 6.27
CA LEU A 53 15.10 6.06 5.41
C LEU A 53 14.80 4.56 5.10
N GLU A 54 13.57 4.13 5.33
CA GLU A 54 12.98 2.82 5.12
C GLU A 54 12.83 2.51 3.62
N ILE A 55 13.10 1.25 3.28
CA ILE A 55 12.89 0.69 1.95
C ILE A 55 11.56 -0.06 2.00
N ALA A 56 10.53 0.48 1.37
CA ALA A 56 9.20 -0.13 1.32
C ALA A 56 8.92 -0.73 -0.07
N ASN A 57 8.15 -1.80 -0.11
CA ASN A 57 7.49 -2.26 -1.33
C ASN A 57 6.29 -1.36 -1.61
N ARG A 58 6.25 -0.71 -2.78
CA ARG A 58 5.09 0.07 -3.24
C ARG A 58 4.31 -0.72 -4.27
N TYR A 59 3.07 -1.02 -3.95
CA TYR A 59 2.09 -1.63 -4.84
C TYR A 59 1.26 -0.53 -5.50
N SER A 60 1.20 -0.55 -6.83
CA SER A 60 0.22 0.24 -7.61
C SER A 60 -1.05 -0.59 -7.72
N VAL A 61 -2.11 -0.16 -7.06
CA VAL A 61 -3.37 -0.92 -6.95
C VAL A 61 -4.54 -0.10 -7.48
N VAL A 62 -5.53 -0.78 -8.06
CA VAL A 62 -6.80 -0.18 -8.46
C VAL A 62 -7.86 -0.55 -7.43
N VAL A 63 -8.51 0.47 -6.89
CA VAL A 63 -9.55 0.36 -5.87
C VAL A 63 -10.70 1.26 -6.27
N THR A 64 -11.92 0.73 -6.36
CA THR A 64 -13.12 1.48 -6.79
C THR A 64 -12.92 2.20 -8.14
N GLY A 65 -12.25 1.54 -9.09
CA GLY A 65 -11.88 2.12 -10.38
C GLY A 65 -10.81 3.22 -10.34
N LYS A 66 -10.15 3.47 -9.20
CA LYS A 66 -9.11 4.49 -9.05
C LYS A 66 -7.75 3.87 -8.74
N GLU A 67 -6.71 4.31 -9.44
CA GLU A 67 -5.35 3.91 -9.13
C GLU A 67 -4.82 4.65 -7.88
N THR A 68 -4.26 3.89 -6.95
CA THR A 68 -3.67 4.37 -5.71
C THR A 68 -2.43 3.55 -5.33
N TYR A 69 -1.74 3.97 -4.28
CA TYR A 69 -0.53 3.31 -3.79
C TYR A 69 -0.73 2.73 -2.40
N LEU A 70 -0.34 1.47 -2.26
CA LEU A 70 -0.24 0.75 -1.00
C LEU A 70 1.23 0.43 -0.74
N TYR A 71 1.66 0.59 0.50
CA TYR A 71 3.06 0.39 0.89
C TYR A 71 3.14 -0.72 1.93
N GLU A 72 4.20 -1.51 1.84
CA GLU A 72 4.56 -2.54 2.82
C GLU A 72 6.02 -2.36 3.21
N ASP A 73 6.27 -2.34 4.51
CA ASP A 73 7.61 -2.31 5.09
C ASP A 73 7.70 -3.30 6.25
N CYS A 74 8.52 -4.34 6.07
CA CYS A 74 8.78 -5.38 7.08
C CYS A 74 7.49 -5.96 7.70
N GLY A 75 6.49 -6.26 6.87
CA GLY A 75 5.18 -6.80 7.25
C GLY A 75 4.16 -5.76 7.70
N LYS A 76 4.51 -4.48 7.77
CA LYS A 76 3.58 -3.39 8.13
C LYS A 76 3.06 -2.70 6.88
N TRP A 77 1.74 -2.68 6.75
CA TRP A 77 1.06 -2.09 5.59
C TRP A 77 0.51 -0.71 5.89
N PHE A 78 0.72 0.24 4.98
CA PHE A 78 0.23 1.61 5.13
C PHE A 78 -0.08 2.28 3.78
N VAL A 79 -0.92 3.31 3.85
CA VAL A 79 -1.16 4.25 2.75
C VAL A 79 -0.62 5.63 3.14
N LEU A 80 -0.30 6.44 2.13
CA LEU A 80 0.10 7.83 2.33
C LEU A 80 -1.08 8.76 2.10
N MET A 81 -1.64 9.29 3.18
CA MET A 81 -2.76 10.21 3.12
C MET A 81 -2.23 11.63 2.83
N LYS A 82 -2.90 12.34 1.93
CA LYS A 82 -2.73 13.79 1.81
C LYS A 82 -3.24 14.42 3.10
N SER A 83 -2.43 15.29 3.70
CA SER A 83 -2.87 16.15 4.81
C SER A 83 -3.73 17.31 4.30
#